data_AF-A0A8K0NTU4-F1
#
_entry.id   AF-A0A8K0NTU4-F1
#
_cell.length_a   1.000
_cell.length_b   1.000
_cell.length_c   1.000
_cell.angle_alpha   90.00
_cell.angle_beta   90.00
_cell.angle_gamma   90.00
#
_symmetry.space_group_name_H-M   'P 1'
#
loop_
_entity.id
_entity.type
_entity.pdbx_description
1 polymer ?
#
loop_
_entity_poly.entity_id
_entity_poly.type
_entity_poly.pdbx_seq_one_letter_code
_entity_poly.pdbx_strand_id
1 'polypeptide(L)'
;MSTIPHPKLSDKPETDYMLFHTALKAGQTMSLVSPPLIAAYHLIRRKPISIRSFFWRLNLLAIGGTAVSVPIGAYMLKDESQVAMAGKRERLVSSPTQIRTDDYSLIGFTLGALITPTLLLKRAPLPLLLLGGGWLGMGSGILTHLYKSWSDGYAVKPDLSGMIEDLERLPSEAKRDVKVALEKRS
;
A
#
# COMPACT_ATOMS: atom_id res chain seq x y z
N MET A 1 20.70 9.45 13.82
CA MET A 1 19.68 8.50 13.33
C MET A 1 18.34 9.20 13.50
N SER A 2 17.78 9.77 12.42
CA SER A 2 16.55 10.56 12.47
C SER A 2 15.36 9.61 12.58
N THR A 3 14.78 9.49 13.77
CA THR A 3 13.49 8.85 13.98
C THR A 3 12.42 9.79 13.42
N ILE A 4 11.95 9.52 12.21
CA ILE A 4 10.72 10.11 11.73
C ILE A 4 9.64 9.70 12.75
N PRO A 5 8.91 10.65 13.35
CA PRO A 5 7.88 10.32 14.32
C PRO A 5 6.84 9.47 13.59
N HIS A 6 6.83 8.16 13.85
CA HIS A 6 5.72 7.32 13.46
C HIS A 6 4.47 7.95 14.09
N PRO A 7 3.42 8.22 13.31
CA PRO A 7 2.18 8.78 13.84
C PRO A 7 1.73 7.91 15.02
N LYS A 8 1.07 8.51 16.02
CA LYS A 8 0.60 7.91 17.29
C LYS A 8 -0.44 6.79 17.11
N LEU A 9 -0.18 5.82 16.22
CA LEU A 9 -0.85 4.53 16.15
C LEU A 9 -0.16 3.50 17.05
N SER A 10 0.96 3.85 17.69
CA SER A 10 1.68 2.94 18.59
C SER A 10 0.83 2.45 19.76
N ASP A 11 -0.10 3.29 20.25
CA ASP A 11 -0.98 3.01 21.39
C ASP A 11 -2.36 2.47 20.98
N LYS A 12 -2.61 2.29 19.67
CA LYS A 12 -3.89 1.74 19.19
C LYS A 12 -3.86 0.22 19.19
N PRO A 13 -5.04 -0.44 19.32
CA PRO A 13 -5.15 -1.88 19.13
C PRO A 13 -4.48 -2.30 17.81
N GLU A 14 -3.77 -3.43 17.82
CA GLU A 14 -3.02 -3.92 16.64
C GLU A 14 -3.91 -4.09 15.40
N THR A 15 -5.20 -4.36 15.64
CA THR A 15 -6.26 -4.40 14.64
C THR A 15 -6.41 -3.08 13.88
N ASP A 16 -6.35 -1.94 14.55
CA ASP A 16 -6.51 -0.62 13.91
C ASP A 16 -5.35 -0.31 12.97
N TYR A 17 -4.14 -0.65 13.39
CA TYR A 17 -2.95 -0.49 12.56
C TYR A 17 -3.05 -1.37 11.31
N MET A 18 -3.44 -2.64 11.47
CA MET A 18 -3.63 -3.57 10.35
C MET A 18 -4.73 -3.14 9.39
N LEU A 19 -5.83 -2.60 9.91
CA LEU A 19 -6.92 -2.06 9.11
C LEU A 19 -6.48 -0.85 8.30
N PHE A 20 -5.77 0.09 8.94
CA PHE A 20 -5.23 1.26 8.25
C PHE A 20 -4.22 0.85 7.16
N HIS A 21 -3.35 -0.10 7.49
CA HIS A 21 -2.37 -0.63 6.55
C HIS A 21 -3.04 -1.27 5.33
N THR A 22 -4.08 -2.06 5.57
CA THR A 22 -4.87 -2.72 4.51
C THR A 22 -5.57 -1.68 3.63
N ALA A 23 -6.16 -0.64 4.23
CA ALA A 23 -6.78 0.46 3.50
C ALA A 23 -5.76 1.21 2.64
N LEU A 24 -4.57 1.51 3.18
CA LEU A 24 -3.52 2.20 2.44
C LEU A 24 -3.06 1.38 1.23
N LYS A 25 -2.81 0.08 1.41
CA LYS A 25 -2.46 -0.82 0.30
C LYS A 25 -3.55 -0.93 -0.75
N ALA A 26 -4.81 -0.98 -0.34
CA ALA A 26 -5.92 -0.97 -1.27
C ALA A 26 -5.98 0.35 -2.04
N GLY A 27 -5.78 1.49 -1.37
CA GLY A 27 -5.67 2.80 -1.99
C GLY A 27 -4.55 2.87 -3.03
N GLN A 28 -3.36 2.41 -2.68
CA GLN A 28 -2.22 2.29 -3.59
C GLN A 28 -2.56 1.42 -4.80
N THR A 29 -3.18 0.26 -4.59
CA THR A 29 -3.57 -0.66 -5.67
C THR A 29 -4.63 -0.02 -6.59
N MET A 30 -5.67 0.58 -6.01
CA MET A 30 -6.72 1.26 -6.76
C MET A 30 -6.19 2.48 -7.50
N SER A 31 -5.22 3.19 -6.94
CA SER A 31 -4.56 4.33 -7.59
C SER A 31 -3.83 3.92 -8.88
N LEU A 32 -3.32 2.69 -8.92
CA LEU A 32 -2.64 2.11 -10.08
C LEU A 32 -3.63 1.56 -11.11
N VAL A 33 -4.69 0.89 -10.65
CA VAL A 33 -5.65 0.16 -11.50
C VAL A 33 -6.75 1.07 -12.05
N SER A 34 -7.23 2.03 -11.28
CA SER A 34 -8.40 2.85 -11.66
C SER A 34 -8.15 3.72 -12.91
N PRO A 35 -7.01 4.42 -13.06
CA PRO A 35 -6.75 5.24 -14.24
C PRO A 35 -6.78 4.46 -15.57
N PRO A 36 -6.04 3.35 -15.74
CA PRO A 36 -6.09 2.58 -16.99
C PRO A 36 -7.45 1.93 -17.20
N LEU A 37 -8.16 1.52 -16.14
CA LEU A 37 -9.50 0.94 -16.25
C LEU A 37 -10.51 1.95 -16.81
N ILE A 38 -10.48 3.20 -16.34
CA ILE A 38 -11.35 4.27 -16.86
C ILE A 38 -10.96 4.65 -18.29
N ALA A 39 -9.66 4.71 -18.59
CA ALA A 39 -9.16 4.96 -19.94
C ALA A 39 -9.65 3.88 -20.92
N ALA A 40 -9.50 2.60 -20.55
CA ALA A 40 -10.00 1.46 -21.33
C ALA A 40 -11.52 1.50 -21.50
N TYR A 41 -12.26 1.83 -20.44
CA TYR A 41 -13.72 2.00 -20.51
C TYR A 41 -14.12 3.06 -21.54
N HIS A 42 -13.46 4.22 -21.55
CA HIS A 42 -13.72 5.27 -22.54
C HIS A 42 -13.33 4.87 -23.96
N LEU A 43 -12.21 4.17 -24.12
CA LEU A 43 -11.74 3.66 -25.40
C LEU A 43 -12.74 2.68 -26.01
N ILE A 44 -13.20 1.70 -25.21
CA ILE A 44 -14.18 0.69 -25.65
C ILE A 44 -15.53 1.33 -25.98
N ARG A 45 -15.98 2.29 -25.17
CA ARG A 45 -17.27 2.98 -25.38
C ARG A 45 -17.23 4.05 -26.47
N ARG A 46 -16.04 4.37 -27.02
CA ARG A 46 -15.82 5.43 -28.03
C ARG A 46 -16.45 6.78 -27.64
N LYS A 47 -16.53 7.08 -26.34
CA LYS A 47 -17.10 8.34 -25.84
C LYS A 47 -15.98 9.34 -25.55
N PRO A 48 -16.17 10.63 -25.87
CA PRO A 48 -15.18 11.65 -25.54
C PRO A 48 -14.92 11.69 -24.03
N ILE A 49 -13.65 11.83 -23.66
CA ILE A 49 -13.23 11.89 -22.25
C ILE A 49 -13.49 13.31 -21.74
N SER A 50 -14.53 13.48 -20.93
CA SER A 50 -14.71 14.69 -20.14
C SER A 50 -13.87 14.62 -18.88
N ILE A 51 -13.06 15.64 -18.61
CA ILE A 51 -12.20 15.72 -17.42
C ILE A 51 -13.03 15.60 -16.14
N ARG A 52 -14.17 16.28 -16.06
CA ARG A 52 -15.09 16.13 -14.92
C ARG A 52 -15.56 14.69 -14.73
N SER A 53 -15.96 14.00 -15.80
CA SER A 53 -16.43 12.61 -15.70
C SER A 53 -15.30 11.65 -15.34
N PHE A 54 -14.11 11.87 -15.90
CA PHE A 54 -12.92 11.08 -15.59
C PHE A 54 -12.58 11.15 -14.11
N PHE A 55 -12.41 12.36 -13.55
CA PHE A 55 -12.07 12.52 -12.14
C PHE A 55 -13.20 12.07 -11.20
N TRP A 56 -14.46 12.21 -11.60
CA TRP A 56 -15.58 11.67 -10.82
C TRP A 56 -15.55 10.15 -10.73
N ARG A 57 -15.37 9.46 -11.86
CA ARG A 57 -15.24 7.98 -11.88
C ARG A 57 -13.99 7.51 -11.17
N LEU A 58 -12.87 8.24 -11.30
CA LEU A 58 -11.62 7.91 -10.66
C LEU A 58 -11.76 7.94 -9.14
N ASN A 59 -12.31 9.02 -8.59
CA ASN A 59 -12.58 9.12 -7.17
C ASN A 59 -13.56 8.05 -6.70
N LEU A 60 -14.64 7.79 -7.47
CA LEU A 60 -15.62 6.78 -7.13
C LEU A 60 -14.99 5.37 -7.02
N LEU A 61 -14.15 4.99 -8.00
CA LEU A 61 -13.47 3.70 -7.99
C LEU A 61 -12.39 3.62 -6.92
N ALA A 62 -11.57 4.66 -6.77
CA ALA A 62 -10.48 4.65 -5.79
C ALA A 62 -11.00 4.65 -4.35
N ILE A 63 -11.93 5.54 -4.03
CA ILE A 63 -12.54 5.62 -2.69
C ILE A 63 -13.41 4.38 -2.46
N GLY A 64 -14.24 3.98 -3.43
CA GLY A 64 -15.09 2.80 -3.31
C GLY A 64 -14.30 1.52 -3.11
N GLY A 65 -13.25 1.30 -3.92
CA GLY A 65 -12.39 0.12 -3.80
C GLY A 65 -11.63 0.08 -2.47
N THR A 66 -11.15 1.23 -2.00
CA THR A 66 -10.47 1.34 -0.70
C THR A 66 -11.45 1.16 0.48
N ALA A 67 -12.68 1.67 0.35
CA ALA A 67 -13.69 1.52 1.40
C ALA A 67 -14.13 0.06 1.54
N VAL A 68 -14.24 -0.68 0.43
CA VAL A 68 -14.61 -2.10 0.42
C VAL A 68 -13.50 -2.99 1.00
N SER A 69 -12.22 -2.60 0.91
CA SER A 69 -11.13 -3.41 1.46
C SER A 69 -11.08 -3.43 2.99
N VAL A 70 -11.58 -2.40 3.66
CA VAL A 70 -11.59 -2.31 5.13
C VAL A 70 -12.42 -3.43 5.78
N PRO A 71 -13.71 -3.64 5.43
CA PRO A 71 -14.49 -4.73 6.01
C PRO A 71 -13.96 -6.11 5.59
N ILE A 72 -13.40 -6.25 4.38
CA ILE A 72 -12.74 -7.49 3.95
C ILE A 72 -11.52 -7.77 4.84
N GLY A 73 -10.67 -6.76 5.07
CA GLY A 73 -9.52 -6.88 5.96
C GLY A 73 -9.93 -7.22 7.40
N ALA A 74 -10.95 -6.53 7.93
CA ALA A 74 -11.50 -6.83 9.26
C ALA A 74 -12.00 -8.27 9.37
N TYR A 75 -12.66 -8.78 8.33
CA TYR A 75 -13.13 -10.15 8.28
C TYR A 75 -11.96 -11.15 8.28
N MET A 76 -10.91 -10.89 7.50
CA MET A 76 -9.70 -11.74 7.46
C MET A 76 -8.93 -11.74 8.79
N LEU A 77 -9.01 -10.66 9.57
CA LEU A 77 -8.33 -10.50 10.85
C LEU A 77 -9.12 -11.08 12.04
N LYS A 78 -10.38 -11.48 11.85
CA LYS A 78 -11.30 -11.84 12.95
C LYS A 78 -10.86 -13.07 13.73
N ASP A 79 -10.26 -14.05 13.06
CA ASP A 79 -9.88 -15.34 13.66
C ASP A 79 -8.38 -15.40 14.01
N GLU A 80 -7.67 -14.26 13.92
CA GLU A 80 -6.24 -14.20 14.16
C GLU A 80 -5.88 -13.93 15.63
N SER A 81 -4.87 -14.64 16.14
CA SER A 81 -4.41 -14.46 17.51
C SER A 81 -3.64 -13.15 17.68
N GLN A 82 -3.72 -12.53 18.87
CA GLN A 82 -3.00 -11.27 19.14
C GLN A 82 -1.48 -11.43 18.98
N VAL A 83 -0.92 -12.60 19.30
CA VAL A 83 0.51 -12.88 19.10
C VAL A 83 0.87 -12.89 17.61
N ALA A 84 0.00 -13.44 16.75
CA ALA A 84 0.20 -13.41 15.30
C ALA A 84 0.07 -11.98 14.73
N MET A 85 -0.82 -11.17 15.30
CA MET A 85 -0.98 -9.74 14.96
C MET A 85 0.23 -8.89 15.30
N ALA A 86 0.77 -9.05 16.51
CA ALA A 86 2.00 -8.40 16.92
C ALA A 86 3.17 -8.73 15.98
N GLY A 87 3.38 -10.03 15.68
CA GLY A 87 4.45 -10.46 14.79
C GLY A 87 4.29 -9.96 13.35
N LYS A 88 3.07 -9.96 12.80
CA LYS A 88 2.80 -9.35 11.49
C LYS A 88 3.08 -7.85 11.51
N ARG A 89 2.70 -7.14 12.59
CA ARG A 89 2.90 -5.69 12.71
C ARG A 89 4.39 -5.38 12.69
N GLU A 90 5.16 -6.08 13.51
CA GLU A 90 6.60 -5.90 13.59
C GLU A 90 7.26 -6.07 12.23
N ARG A 91 6.89 -7.13 11.49
CA ARG A 91 7.38 -7.37 10.13
C ARG A 91 7.00 -6.27 9.12
N LEU A 92 5.80 -5.72 9.21
CA LEU A 92 5.34 -4.63 8.33
C LEU A 92 6.09 -3.32 8.63
N VAL A 93 6.31 -3.04 9.92
CA VAL A 93 7.02 -1.83 10.37
C VAL A 93 8.52 -1.93 10.11
N SER A 94 9.11 -3.13 10.17
CA SER A 94 10.55 -3.32 9.98
C SER A 94 10.96 -3.41 8.51
N SER A 95 10.02 -3.59 7.57
CA SER A 95 10.33 -3.75 6.14
C SER A 95 10.72 -2.43 5.47
N PRO A 96 12.00 -2.23 5.07
CA PRO A 96 12.45 -0.96 4.49
C PRO A 96 11.86 -0.71 3.10
N THR A 97 11.59 -1.77 2.34
CA THR A 97 10.96 -1.68 1.01
C THR A 97 9.54 -1.15 1.12
N GLN A 98 8.83 -1.56 2.18
CA GLN A 98 7.46 -1.17 2.42
C GLN A 98 7.36 0.30 2.85
N ILE A 99 8.20 0.73 3.78
CA ILE A 99 8.31 2.14 4.20
C ILE A 99 8.58 3.03 2.98
N ARG A 100 9.55 2.65 2.14
CA ARG A 100 9.85 3.42 0.93
C ARG A 100 8.65 3.50 -0.01
N THR A 101 7.98 2.37 -0.28
CA THR A 101 6.79 2.37 -1.15
C THR A 101 5.72 3.33 -0.64
N ASP A 102 5.46 3.31 0.67
CA ASP A 102 4.49 4.19 1.31
C ASP A 102 4.90 5.67 1.18
N ASP A 103 6.18 6.00 1.42
CA ASP A 103 6.71 7.36 1.26
C ASP A 103 6.55 7.90 -0.18
N TYR A 104 6.95 7.12 -1.19
CA TYR A 104 6.80 7.53 -2.60
C TYR A 104 5.32 7.73 -2.95
N SER A 105 4.45 6.86 -2.45
CA SER A 105 3.01 6.95 -2.69
C SER A 105 2.38 8.21 -2.06
N LEU A 106 2.81 8.59 -0.85
CA LEU A 106 2.33 9.79 -0.15
C LEU A 106 2.87 11.09 -0.74
N ILE A 107 4.16 11.10 -1.12
CA ILE A 107 4.77 12.22 -1.85
C ILE A 107 4.05 12.41 -3.19
N GLY A 108 3.88 11.32 -3.93
CA GLY A 108 3.14 11.29 -5.18
C GLY A 108 1.73 11.85 -5.00
N PHE A 109 0.99 11.36 -3.99
CA PHE A 109 -0.35 11.85 -3.67
C PHE A 109 -0.38 13.35 -3.42
N THR A 110 0.53 13.85 -2.59
CA THR A 110 0.60 15.28 -2.23
C THR A 110 0.90 16.15 -3.45
N LEU A 111 1.87 15.74 -4.28
CA LEU A 111 2.21 16.45 -5.51
C LEU A 111 1.07 16.41 -6.53
N GLY A 112 0.45 15.25 -6.73
CA GLY A 112 -0.67 15.09 -7.64
C GLY A 112 -1.88 15.92 -7.21
N ALA A 113 -2.17 15.97 -5.92
CA ALA A 113 -3.23 16.81 -5.36
C ALA A 113 -2.95 18.30 -5.57
N LEU A 114 -1.69 18.75 -5.56
CA LEU A 114 -1.35 20.16 -5.77
C LEU A 114 -1.32 20.56 -7.26
N ILE A 115 -0.71 19.73 -8.10
CA ILE A 115 -0.48 20.04 -9.52
C ILE A 115 -1.78 19.94 -10.32
N THR A 116 -2.61 18.93 -10.05
CA THR A 116 -3.85 18.67 -10.81
C THR A 116 -4.84 19.85 -10.82
N PRO A 117 -5.23 20.45 -9.67
CA PRO A 117 -6.11 21.61 -9.66
C PRO A 117 -5.44 22.80 -10.35
N THR A 118 -4.13 23.01 -10.16
CA THR A 118 -3.38 24.08 -10.83
C THR A 118 -3.54 24.04 -12.35
N LEU A 119 -3.52 22.85 -12.94
CA LEU A 119 -3.67 22.66 -14.38
C LEU A 119 -5.13 22.63 -14.87
N LEU A 120 -6.07 22.15 -14.04
CA LEU A 120 -7.41 21.77 -14.49
C LEU A 120 -8.56 22.53 -13.82
N LEU A 121 -8.30 23.56 -13.01
CA LEU A 121 -9.32 24.26 -12.20
C LEU A 121 -10.54 24.75 -13.00
N LYS A 122 -10.33 25.17 -14.26
CA LYS A 122 -11.41 25.64 -15.14
C LYS A 122 -12.30 24.51 -15.69
N ARG A 123 -11.92 23.24 -15.50
CA ARG A 123 -12.54 22.08 -16.16
C ARG A 123 -13.32 21.16 -15.22
N ALA A 124 -13.08 21.25 -13.92
CA ALA A 124 -13.79 20.46 -12.91
C ALA A 124 -13.71 21.15 -11.52
N PRO A 125 -14.62 20.84 -10.59
CA PRO A 125 -14.62 21.44 -9.26
C PRO A 125 -13.38 21.04 -8.44
N LEU A 126 -12.89 21.97 -7.60
CA LEU A 126 -11.64 21.84 -6.86
C LEU A 126 -11.56 20.59 -5.96
N PRO A 127 -12.58 20.21 -5.16
CA PRO A 127 -12.50 18.99 -4.34
C PRO A 127 -12.28 17.72 -5.18
N LEU A 128 -12.87 17.70 -6.38
CA LEU A 128 -12.77 16.55 -7.28
C LEU A 128 -11.37 16.42 -7.89
N LEU A 129 -10.77 17.56 -8.25
CA LEU A 129 -9.41 17.64 -8.79
C LEU A 129 -8.34 17.37 -7.73
N LEU A 130 -8.54 17.85 -6.50
CA LEU A 130 -7.65 17.56 -5.36
C LEU A 130 -7.58 16.07 -5.10
N LEU A 131 -8.73 15.44 -4.85
CA LEU A 131 -8.78 14.03 -4.49
C LEU A 131 -8.32 13.13 -5.64
N GLY A 132 -8.82 13.36 -6.86
CA GLY A 132 -8.45 12.51 -7.97
C GLY A 132 -7.03 12.78 -8.48
N GLY A 133 -6.54 14.02 -8.34
CA GLY A 133 -5.14 14.35 -8.55
C GLY A 133 -4.24 13.63 -7.56
N GLY A 134 -4.65 13.55 -6.30
CA GLY A 134 -3.99 12.75 -5.28
C GLY A 134 -3.91 11.28 -5.68
N TRP A 135 -5.00 10.66 -6.12
CA TRP A 135 -4.98 9.27 -6.58
C TRP A 135 -4.05 9.05 -7.78
N LEU A 136 -4.06 9.93 -8.79
CA LEU A 136 -3.11 9.83 -9.91
C LEU A 136 -1.65 9.98 -9.46
N GLY A 137 -1.41 10.92 -8.55
CA GLY A 137 -0.10 11.16 -7.97
C GLY A 137 0.40 9.97 -7.17
N MET A 138 -0.46 9.35 -6.35
CA MET A 138 -0.14 8.15 -5.59
C MET A 138 0.30 7.00 -6.50
N GLY A 139 -0.46 6.74 -7.56
CA GLY A 139 -0.09 5.73 -8.57
C GLY A 139 1.25 6.04 -9.24
N SER A 140 1.49 7.30 -9.58
CA SER A 140 2.75 7.76 -10.18
C SER A 140 3.95 7.60 -9.22
N GLY A 141 3.75 7.84 -7.92
CA GLY A 141 4.76 7.60 -6.89
C GLY A 141 5.14 6.12 -6.79
N ILE A 142 4.14 5.23 -6.79
CA ILE A 142 4.35 3.77 -6.78
C ILE A 142 5.11 3.33 -8.03
N LEU A 143 4.72 3.81 -9.21
CA LEU A 143 5.41 3.51 -10.47
C LEU A 143 6.87 3.98 -10.44
N THR A 144 7.12 5.15 -9.86
CA THR A 144 8.49 5.67 -9.69
C THR A 144 9.32 4.79 -8.76
N HIS A 145 8.74 4.33 -7.65
CA HIS A 145 9.40 3.38 -6.76
C HIS A 145 9.70 2.07 -7.47
N LEU A 146 8.72 1.50 -8.18
CA LEU A 146 8.89 0.24 -8.92
C LEU A 146 9.96 0.36 -10.01
N TYR A 147 9.95 1.46 -10.76
CA TYR A 147 10.97 1.75 -11.76
C TYR A 147 12.36 1.84 -11.14
N LYS A 148 12.48 2.54 -10.00
CA LYS A 148 13.75 2.64 -9.27
C LYS A 148 14.21 1.29 -8.72
N SER A 149 13.31 0.50 -8.16
CA SER A 149 13.62 -0.85 -7.68
C SER A 149 14.11 -1.76 -8.81
N TRP A 150 13.52 -1.61 -10.00
CA TRP A 150 13.94 -2.33 -11.21
C TRP A 150 15.29 -1.84 -11.75
N SER A 151 15.51 -0.52 -11.81
CA SER A 151 16.75 0.09 -12.32
C SER A 151 17.95 -0.14 -11.41
N ASP A 152 17.74 -0.06 -10.09
CA ASP A 152 18.79 -0.26 -9.10
C ASP A 152 19.14 -1.74 -8.95
N GLY A 153 18.48 -2.63 -9.72
CA GLY A 153 18.77 -4.06 -9.73
C GLY A 153 18.65 -4.67 -8.34
N TYR A 154 17.67 -4.21 -7.53
CA TYR A 154 17.38 -4.84 -6.25
C TYR A 154 17.04 -6.30 -6.54
N ALA A 155 18.06 -7.16 -6.44
CA ALA A 155 17.88 -8.52 -6.03
C ALA A 155 17.01 -8.41 -4.78
N VAL A 156 15.75 -8.80 -4.91
CA VAL A 156 14.99 -9.29 -3.78
C VAL A 156 15.83 -10.45 -3.28
N LYS A 157 16.86 -10.19 -2.47
CA LYS A 157 17.30 -11.14 -1.49
C LYS A 157 16.00 -11.38 -0.72
N PRO A 158 15.40 -12.58 -0.82
CA PRO A 158 14.50 -12.98 0.24
C PRO A 158 15.28 -12.68 1.51
N ASP A 159 14.64 -12.09 2.50
CA ASP A 159 15.26 -11.76 3.77
C ASP A 159 15.63 -13.04 4.53
N LEU A 160 16.50 -13.86 3.93
CA LEU A 160 17.16 -15.03 4.46
C LEU A 160 18.11 -14.57 5.56
N SER A 161 18.68 -13.37 5.46
CA SER A 161 19.52 -12.81 6.52
C SER A 161 18.71 -12.49 7.77
N GLY A 162 17.51 -11.89 7.65
CA GLY A 162 16.58 -11.72 8.77
C GLY A 162 16.04 -13.04 9.31
N MET A 163 15.67 -13.99 8.43
CA MET A 163 15.22 -15.32 8.86
C MET A 163 16.31 -16.16 9.55
N ILE A 164 17.58 -16.00 9.16
CA ILE A 164 18.73 -16.66 9.79
C ILE A 164 19.07 -15.98 11.12
N GLU A 165 19.00 -14.65 11.22
CA GLU A 165 19.20 -13.92 12.47
C GLU A 165 18.09 -14.23 13.51
N ASP A 166 16.85 -14.37 13.05
CA ASP A 166 15.72 -14.82 13.88
C ASP A 166 15.86 -16.29 14.29
N LEU A 167 16.31 -17.17 13.38
CA LEU A 167 16.66 -18.55 13.71
C LEU A 167 17.78 -18.61 14.75
N GLU A 168 18.77 -17.73 14.68
CA GLU A 168 19.89 -17.69 15.61
C GLU A 168 19.47 -17.19 16.99
N ARG A 169 18.53 -16.24 17.06
CA ARG A 169 17.90 -15.72 18.29
C ARG A 169 16.90 -16.65 18.97
N LEU A 170 16.45 -17.73 18.31
CA LEU A 170 15.52 -18.68 18.94
C LEU A 170 16.19 -19.50 20.07
N PRO A 171 15.49 -19.69 21.21
CA PRO A 171 15.95 -20.59 22.27
C PRO A 171 16.10 -22.03 21.75
N SER A 172 17.05 -22.77 22.30
CA SER A 172 17.52 -24.06 21.74
C SER A 172 16.44 -25.15 21.58
N GLU A 173 15.30 -24.99 22.25
CA GLU A 173 14.13 -25.88 22.14
C GLU A 173 13.37 -25.65 20.82
N ALA A 174 13.11 -24.40 20.45
CA ALA A 174 12.43 -24.06 19.19
C ALA A 174 13.24 -24.45 17.95
N LYS A 175 14.58 -24.45 18.05
CA LYS A 175 15.47 -24.95 16.98
C LYS A 175 15.29 -26.45 16.71
N ARG A 176 14.97 -27.25 17.74
CA ARG A 176 14.72 -28.70 17.58
C ARG A 176 13.39 -28.96 16.89
N ASP A 177 12.35 -28.23 17.27
CA ASP A 177 11.01 -28.40 16.70
C ASP A 177 10.96 -28.04 15.21
N VAL A 178 11.67 -26.97 14.81
CA VAL A 178 11.81 -26.60 13.39
C VAL A 178 12.59 -27.66 12.62
N LYS A 179 13.67 -28.22 13.21
CA LYS A 179 14.45 -29.29 12.57
C LYS A 179 13.61 -30.55 12.36
N VAL A 180 12.82 -30.94 13.36
CA VAL A 180 11.89 -32.09 13.28
C VAL A 180 10.79 -31.84 12.24
N ALA A 181 10.28 -30.62 12.13
CA ALA A 181 9.26 -30.26 11.14
C ALA A 181 9.79 -30.27 9.68
N LEU A 182 11.07 -29.93 9.48
CA LEU A 182 11.73 -29.97 8.18
C LEU A 182 12.07 -31.40 7.74
N GLU A 183 12.51 -32.25 8.68
CA GLU A 183 12.85 -33.66 8.41
C GLU A 183 11.61 -34.51 8.11
N LYS A 184 10.42 -34.09 8.58
CA LYS A 184 9.13 -34.72 8.25
C LYS A 184 8.56 -34.33 6.88
N ARG A 185 9.16 -33.34 6.21
CA ARG A 185 8.73 -32.82 4.90
C ARG A 185 9.64 -33.24 3.73
N SER A 186 10.79 -33.85 4.00
CA SER A 186 11.65 -34.53 3.02
C SER A 186 11.31 -36.01 2.92
#